data_AF-A0AA35PVN8-F1
#
_entry.id   AF-A0AA35PVN8-F1
#
_cell.length_a   1.000
_cell.length_b   1.000
_cell.length_c   1.000
_cell.angle_alpha   90.00
_cell.angle_beta   90.00
_cell.angle_gamma   90.00
#
_symmetry.space_group_name_H-M   'P 1'
#
loop_
_entity.id
_entity.type
_entity.pdbx_description
1 polymer ?
#
loop_
_entity_poly.entity_id
_entity_poly.type
_entity_poly.pdbx_seq_one_letter_code
_entity_poly.pdbx_strand_id
1 'polypeptide(L)'
;MDPLKPSQDTPAAARPGPARRLASSSRPMDDINPEVLVNYLYQQQDSKFWIGSGGGEKEGVLLRKKGGQYLVCPSQLTGSPFAKAAAALKVECVMTVNSRIIRTFLQWFTGPEVPLDNGCRAQVLPTIEDIAHAKRQNFAAFVASEGLLVVWDKDALHIVSRASNIESQLRDLIWKSDGNEDEADE
;
A
#
# COMPACT_ATOMS: atom_id res chain seq x y z
N MET A 1 -46.28 34.75 68.46
CA MET A 1 -46.13 33.56 67.60
C MET A 1 -46.09 34.05 66.17
N ASP A 2 -44.89 34.07 65.59
CA ASP A 2 -44.55 34.34 64.18
C ASP A 2 -45.23 33.38 63.18
N PRO A 3 -45.21 33.62 61.84
CA PRO A 3 -45.15 34.90 61.11
C PRO A 3 -46.03 34.91 59.81
N LEU A 4 -46.16 36.04 59.13
CA LEU A 4 -46.45 36.09 57.67
C LEU A 4 -45.46 37.04 56.99
N LYS A 5 -44.56 36.46 56.19
CA LYS A 5 -43.56 37.16 55.38
C LYS A 5 -43.95 37.00 53.89
N PRO A 6 -43.92 38.06 53.07
CA PRO A 6 -44.36 37.99 51.68
C PRO A 6 -43.34 37.33 50.75
N SER A 7 -43.88 36.65 49.74
CA SER A 7 -43.21 35.86 48.69
C SER A 7 -42.14 36.63 47.93
N GLN A 8 -40.98 36.00 47.75
CA GLN A 8 -39.98 36.40 46.75
C GLN A 8 -39.82 35.28 45.74
N ASP A 9 -40.32 35.52 44.53
CA ASP A 9 -40.06 34.71 43.35
C ASP A 9 -38.57 34.76 43.00
N THR A 10 -37.92 33.60 42.97
CA THR A 10 -36.55 33.45 42.47
C THR A 10 -36.62 32.73 41.12
N PRO A 11 -36.03 33.27 40.04
CA PRO A 11 -36.09 32.63 38.74
C PRO A 11 -35.25 31.34 38.73
N ALA A 12 -35.87 30.24 38.30
CA ALA A 12 -35.25 28.94 38.17
C ALA A 12 -34.05 28.99 37.20
N ALA A 13 -32.87 28.70 37.72
CA ALA A 13 -31.67 28.54 36.90
C ALA A 13 -31.84 27.38 35.92
N ALA A 14 -31.77 27.69 34.61
CA ALA A 14 -31.80 26.70 33.55
C ALA A 14 -30.59 25.76 33.67
N ARG A 15 -30.85 24.47 33.86
CA ARG A 15 -29.81 23.42 33.85
C ARG A 15 -29.23 23.35 32.44
N PRO A 16 -27.90 23.44 32.25
CA PRO A 16 -27.31 23.15 30.95
C PRO A 16 -27.59 21.68 30.62
N GLY A 17 -28.31 21.45 29.52
CA GLY A 17 -28.50 20.11 28.97
C GLY A 17 -27.14 19.47 28.70
N PRO A 18 -27.02 18.14 28.78
CA PRO A 18 -25.74 17.47 28.60
C PRO A 18 -25.17 17.84 27.24
N ALA A 19 -24.03 18.55 27.26
CA ALA A 19 -23.24 18.79 26.07
C ALA A 19 -22.98 17.43 25.42
N ARG A 20 -23.53 17.23 24.21
CA ARG A 20 -23.27 16.04 23.41
C ARG A 20 -21.79 16.06 23.09
N ARG A 21 -20.98 15.44 23.95
CA ARG A 21 -19.56 15.21 23.68
C ARG A 21 -19.51 14.55 22.32
N LEU A 22 -19.03 15.28 21.31
CA LEU A 22 -18.56 14.66 20.09
C LEU A 22 -17.49 13.69 20.56
N ALA A 23 -17.84 12.40 20.56
CA ALA A 23 -16.90 11.35 20.86
C ALA A 23 -15.68 11.62 19.99
N SER A 24 -14.52 11.76 20.62
CA SER A 24 -13.24 11.81 19.93
C SER A 24 -13.15 10.51 19.14
N SER A 25 -13.51 10.56 17.86
CA SER A 25 -13.61 9.42 16.99
C SER A 25 -12.20 9.02 16.55
N SER A 26 -11.43 8.47 17.49
CA SER A 26 -10.46 7.45 17.11
C SER A 26 -11.28 6.23 16.70
N ARG A 27 -11.82 6.25 15.47
CA ARG A 27 -12.36 5.04 14.88
C ARG A 27 -11.18 4.07 14.77
N PRO A 28 -11.27 2.85 15.33
CA PRO A 28 -10.32 1.81 14.98
C PRO A 28 -10.29 1.70 13.45
N MET A 29 -9.10 1.72 12.87
CA MET A 29 -8.91 1.77 11.40
C MET A 29 -9.52 0.55 10.67
N ASP A 30 -9.94 -0.49 11.42
CA ASP A 30 -10.63 -1.69 10.95
C ASP A 30 -12.01 -1.44 10.31
N ASP A 31 -12.57 -0.22 10.43
CA ASP A 31 -13.91 0.12 9.92
C ASP A 31 -13.93 0.69 8.49
N ILE A 32 -12.77 0.82 7.81
CA ILE A 32 -12.74 1.30 6.43
C ILE A 32 -13.33 0.22 5.51
N ASN A 33 -14.34 0.58 4.70
CA ASN A 33 -14.90 -0.33 3.71
C ASN A 33 -13.78 -0.79 2.75
N PRO A 34 -13.52 -2.11 2.63
CA PRO A 34 -12.43 -2.62 1.81
C PRO A 34 -12.58 -2.28 0.32
N GLU A 35 -13.81 -2.04 -0.16
CA GLU A 35 -14.07 -1.57 -1.53
C GLU A 35 -13.65 -0.12 -1.75
N VAL A 36 -13.80 0.73 -0.73
CA VAL A 36 -13.28 2.10 -0.76
C VAL A 36 -11.75 2.06 -0.71
N LEU A 37 -11.19 1.20 0.14
CA LEU A 37 -9.74 1.10 0.32
C LEU A 37 -9.02 0.61 -0.94
N VAL A 38 -9.50 -0.45 -1.60
CA VAL A 38 -8.85 -0.97 -2.82
C VAL A 38 -8.88 0.07 -3.96
N ASN A 39 -9.98 0.81 -4.10
CA ASN A 39 -10.09 1.89 -5.07
C ASN A 39 -9.17 3.07 -4.73
N TYR A 40 -9.08 3.44 -3.45
CA TYR A 40 -8.15 4.46 -3.00
C TYR A 40 -6.70 4.08 -3.29
N LEU A 41 -6.30 2.84 -3.01
CA LEU A 41 -4.94 2.37 -3.31
C LEU A 41 -4.64 2.35 -4.81
N TYR A 42 -5.62 1.98 -5.64
CA TYR A 42 -5.48 2.06 -7.09
C TYR A 42 -5.33 3.51 -7.58
N GLN A 43 -6.08 4.46 -7.01
CA GLN A 43 -5.89 5.89 -7.29
C GLN A 43 -4.50 6.39 -6.86
N GLN A 44 -3.95 5.88 -5.74
CA GLN A 44 -2.57 6.20 -5.34
C GLN A 44 -1.56 5.68 -6.37
N GLN A 45 -1.76 4.46 -6.88
CA GLN A 45 -0.92 3.89 -7.94
C GLN A 45 -0.97 4.76 -9.22
N ASP A 46 -2.15 5.19 -9.64
CA ASP A 46 -2.35 6.06 -10.80
C ASP A 46 -1.70 7.45 -10.62
N SER A 47 -1.89 8.07 -9.44
CA SER A 47 -1.31 9.38 -9.11
C SER A 47 0.22 9.41 -9.13
N LYS A 48 0.85 8.24 -8.95
CA LYS A 48 2.30 8.04 -8.99
C LYS A 48 2.80 7.55 -10.35
N PHE A 49 1.90 7.44 -11.34
CA PHE A 49 2.20 6.88 -12.67
C PHE A 49 2.78 5.47 -12.60
N TRP A 50 2.31 4.66 -11.64
CA TRP A 50 2.73 3.28 -11.46
C TRP A 50 1.89 2.27 -12.27
N ILE A 51 1.16 2.77 -13.27
CA ILE A 51 0.33 2.00 -14.20
C ILE A 51 0.79 2.33 -15.61
N GLY A 52 1.02 1.30 -16.43
CA GLY A 52 1.38 1.42 -17.83
C GLY A 52 0.16 1.50 -18.76
N SER A 53 0.39 2.02 -19.97
CA SER A 53 -0.59 1.98 -21.05
C SER A 53 -0.89 0.53 -21.44
N GLY A 54 -2.07 0.02 -21.09
CA GLY A 54 -2.46 -1.38 -21.30
C GLY A 54 -2.31 -2.29 -20.07
N GLY A 55 -2.06 -1.74 -18.89
CA GLY A 55 -1.84 -2.49 -17.65
C GLY A 55 -3.07 -3.24 -17.09
N GLY A 56 -4.28 -3.07 -17.63
CA GLY A 56 -5.53 -3.49 -16.99
C GLY A 56 -5.60 -4.95 -16.53
N GLU A 57 -4.94 -5.89 -17.23
CA GLU A 57 -4.98 -7.33 -16.88
C GLU A 57 -3.76 -7.81 -16.07
N LYS A 58 -2.75 -6.97 -15.89
CA LYS A 58 -1.49 -7.34 -15.24
C LYS A 58 -1.12 -6.46 -14.05
N GLU A 59 -1.69 -5.27 -13.99
CA GLU A 59 -1.32 -4.22 -13.05
C GLU A 59 -2.53 -3.72 -12.27
N GLY A 60 -2.31 -3.47 -10.98
CA GLY A 60 -3.32 -2.94 -10.07
C GLY A 60 -3.07 -3.39 -8.64
N VAL A 61 -4.15 -3.41 -7.87
CA VAL A 61 -4.16 -3.67 -6.43
C VAL A 61 -5.13 -4.80 -6.12
N LEU A 62 -4.72 -5.69 -5.22
CA LEU A 62 -5.60 -6.68 -4.63
C LEU A 62 -5.60 -6.54 -3.11
N LEU A 63 -6.80 -6.69 -2.54
CA LEU A 63 -7.03 -6.62 -1.10
C LEU A 63 -7.81 -7.86 -0.66
N ARG A 64 -7.27 -8.59 0.31
CA ARG A 64 -7.88 -9.80 0.84
C ARG A 64 -9.09 -9.46 1.70
N LYS A 65 -10.22 -10.09 1.39
CA LYS A 65 -11.46 -10.05 2.19
C LYS A 65 -11.45 -11.16 3.25
N LYS A 66 -12.30 -11.00 4.25
CA LYS A 66 -12.68 -12.09 5.17
C LYS A 66 -13.16 -13.29 4.34
N GLY A 67 -12.71 -14.50 4.71
CA GLY A 67 -12.98 -15.72 3.94
C GLY A 67 -11.99 -16.03 2.82
N GLY A 68 -10.94 -15.21 2.66
CA GLY A 68 -9.82 -15.50 1.74
C GLY A 68 -10.06 -15.17 0.27
N GLN A 69 -11.21 -14.59 -0.06
CA GLN A 69 -11.48 -13.97 -1.36
C GLN A 69 -10.69 -12.66 -1.50
N TYR A 70 -10.49 -12.18 -2.72
CA TYR A 70 -9.81 -10.91 -2.98
C TYR A 70 -10.74 -9.93 -3.70
N LEU A 71 -10.71 -8.68 -3.25
CA LEU A 71 -11.07 -7.54 -4.08
C LEU A 71 -9.91 -7.21 -4.99
N VAL A 72 -10.23 -6.77 -6.20
CA VAL A 72 -9.24 -6.38 -7.20
C VAL A 72 -9.65 -5.02 -7.78
N CYS A 73 -8.67 -4.17 -8.04
CA CYS A 73 -8.86 -2.95 -8.81
C CYS A 73 -7.61 -2.76 -9.70
N PRO A 74 -7.76 -2.70 -11.03
CA PRO A 74 -9.00 -2.61 -11.79
C PRO A 74 -9.71 -3.98 -11.92
N SER A 75 -10.97 -4.00 -12.34
CA SER A 75 -11.80 -5.23 -12.36
C SER A 75 -11.32 -6.28 -13.37
N GLN A 76 -10.57 -5.85 -14.39
CA GLN A 76 -9.93 -6.70 -15.40
C GLN A 76 -8.88 -7.65 -14.80
N LEU A 77 -8.36 -7.36 -13.60
CA LEU A 77 -7.49 -8.28 -12.87
C LEU A 77 -8.20 -9.54 -12.36
N THR A 78 -9.53 -9.58 -12.38
CA THR A 78 -10.29 -10.72 -11.86
C THR A 78 -9.92 -11.99 -12.61
N GLY A 79 -9.33 -12.97 -11.92
CA GLY A 79 -8.92 -14.24 -12.51
C GLY A 79 -7.61 -14.19 -13.33
N SER A 80 -6.93 -13.04 -13.36
CA SER A 80 -5.60 -12.88 -13.96
C SER A 80 -4.56 -13.80 -13.30
N PRO A 81 -3.44 -14.10 -13.97
CA PRO A 81 -2.31 -14.81 -13.36
C PRO A 81 -1.81 -14.12 -12.09
N PHE A 82 -1.73 -12.79 -12.10
CA PHE A 82 -1.36 -12.00 -10.94
C PHE A 82 -2.31 -12.24 -9.75
N ALA A 83 -3.62 -12.20 -9.98
CA ALA A 83 -4.61 -12.44 -8.93
C ALA A 83 -4.53 -13.84 -8.33
N LYS A 84 -4.30 -14.85 -9.18
CA LYS A 84 -4.13 -16.24 -8.75
C LYS A 84 -2.86 -16.42 -7.93
N ALA A 85 -1.75 -15.82 -8.36
CA ALA A 85 -0.47 -15.90 -7.66
C ALA A 85 -0.51 -15.19 -6.30
N ALA A 86 -1.12 -14.00 -6.23
CA ALA A 86 -1.36 -13.29 -4.98
C ALA A 86 -2.21 -14.11 -3.99
N ALA A 87 -3.27 -14.76 -4.49
CA ALA A 87 -4.12 -15.61 -3.67
C ALA A 87 -3.36 -16.82 -3.11
N ALA A 88 -2.51 -17.45 -3.93
CA ALA A 88 -1.65 -18.56 -3.51
C ALA A 88 -0.62 -18.15 -2.44
N LEU A 89 -0.06 -16.94 -2.56
CA LEU A 89 0.89 -16.37 -1.59
C LEU A 89 0.21 -16.01 -0.23
N LYS A 90 -1.11 -15.84 -0.21
CA LYS A 90 -1.93 -15.56 0.98
C LYS A 90 -1.52 -14.27 1.72
N VAL A 91 -1.37 -13.18 0.97
CA VAL A 91 -1.05 -11.85 1.50
C VAL A 91 -2.30 -11.01 1.76
N GLU A 92 -2.24 -10.05 2.67
CA GLU A 92 -3.41 -9.24 3.02
C GLU A 92 -3.70 -8.16 1.98
N CYS A 93 -2.64 -7.56 1.42
CA CYS A 93 -2.74 -6.64 0.29
C CYS A 93 -1.53 -6.81 -0.63
N VAL A 94 -1.71 -6.55 -1.92
CA VAL A 94 -0.64 -6.58 -2.92
C VAL A 94 -0.90 -5.54 -4.01
N MET A 95 0.16 -4.96 -4.56
CA MET A 95 0.14 -3.91 -5.57
C MET A 95 1.28 -4.13 -6.55
N THR A 96 1.01 -3.93 -7.84
CA THR A 96 2.07 -3.80 -8.85
C THR A 96 2.57 -2.37 -8.94
N VAL A 97 3.83 -2.20 -9.29
CA VAL A 97 4.48 -0.91 -9.51
C VAL A 97 5.17 -0.98 -10.87
N ASN A 98 4.58 -0.31 -11.85
CA ASN A 98 5.17 -0.11 -13.17
C ASN A 98 5.77 1.29 -13.23
N SER A 99 7.08 1.43 -13.02
CA SER A 99 7.74 2.73 -13.17
C SER A 99 8.99 2.62 -14.02
N ARG A 100 9.41 3.77 -14.58
CA ARG A 100 10.64 3.84 -15.38
C ARG A 100 11.86 3.43 -14.57
N ILE A 101 11.91 3.77 -13.29
CA ILE A 101 13.00 3.41 -12.37
C ILE A 101 13.10 1.87 -12.26
N ILE A 102 11.97 1.19 -12.01
CA ILE A 102 11.95 -0.28 -11.93
C ILE A 102 12.41 -0.93 -13.24
N ARG A 103 11.90 -0.45 -14.37
CA ARG A 103 12.24 -0.99 -15.69
C ARG A 103 13.71 -0.78 -16.03
N THR A 104 14.23 0.42 -15.79
CA THR A 104 15.65 0.72 -16.02
C THR A 104 16.53 -0.14 -15.12
N PHE A 105 16.19 -0.27 -13.83
CA PHE A 105 16.93 -1.14 -12.91
C PHE A 105 17.03 -2.59 -13.42
N LEU A 106 15.90 -3.18 -13.85
CA LEU A 106 15.86 -4.55 -14.35
C LEU A 106 16.59 -4.78 -15.68
N GLN A 107 16.91 -3.73 -16.44
CA GLN A 107 17.66 -3.88 -17.70
C GLN A 107 19.13 -4.25 -17.46
N TRP A 108 19.72 -3.81 -16.36
CA TRP A 108 21.14 -4.04 -16.06
C TRP A 108 21.37 -4.98 -14.87
N PHE A 109 20.38 -5.14 -13.99
CA PHE A 109 20.50 -6.06 -12.86
C PHE A 109 20.35 -7.53 -13.28
N THR A 110 21.32 -8.37 -12.93
CA THR A 110 21.36 -9.80 -13.29
C THR A 110 21.31 -10.74 -12.08
N GLY A 111 21.24 -10.19 -10.86
CA GLY A 111 21.22 -10.98 -9.63
C GLY A 111 19.87 -11.65 -9.33
N PRO A 112 19.85 -12.65 -8.44
CA PRO A 112 18.61 -13.32 -8.03
C PRO A 112 17.84 -12.55 -6.95
N GLU A 113 18.50 -11.69 -6.18
CA GLU A 113 17.90 -10.91 -5.09
C GLU A 113 18.55 -9.52 -5.01
N VAL A 114 17.73 -8.50 -4.84
CA VAL A 114 18.13 -7.11 -4.64
C VAL A 114 18.15 -6.81 -3.14
N PRO A 115 19.29 -6.37 -2.58
CA PRO A 115 19.33 -5.89 -1.20
C PRO A 115 18.59 -4.55 -1.11
N LEU A 116 17.64 -4.48 -0.18
CA LEU A 116 16.92 -3.26 0.17
C LEU A 116 17.36 -2.80 1.57
N ASP A 117 17.02 -1.57 1.94
CA ASP A 117 17.33 -1.06 3.29
C ASP A 117 16.70 -1.93 4.40
N ASN A 118 17.26 -1.81 5.60
CA ASN A 118 16.81 -2.50 6.82
C ASN A 118 16.91 -4.04 6.75
N GLY A 119 17.82 -4.57 5.92
CA GLY A 119 18.04 -6.01 5.77
C GLY A 119 16.94 -6.75 5.01
N CYS A 120 15.98 -6.01 4.43
CA CYS A 120 15.00 -6.58 3.52
C CYS A 120 15.68 -6.97 2.21
N ARG A 121 15.18 -8.02 1.56
CA ARG A 121 15.65 -8.46 0.25
C ARG A 121 14.44 -8.65 -0.65
N ALA A 122 14.50 -8.13 -1.87
CA ALA A 122 13.47 -8.38 -2.88
C ALA A 122 14.02 -9.36 -3.91
N GLN A 123 13.32 -10.48 -4.09
CA GLN A 123 13.71 -11.50 -5.06
C GLN A 123 13.37 -11.07 -6.48
N VAL A 124 14.18 -11.46 -7.46
CA VAL A 124 13.87 -11.32 -8.87
C VAL A 124 13.28 -12.63 -9.37
N LEU A 125 12.02 -12.56 -9.80
CA LEU A 125 11.26 -13.68 -10.31
C LEU A 125 11.21 -13.64 -11.84
N PRO A 126 11.24 -14.81 -12.52
CA PRO A 126 11.10 -14.86 -13.96
C PRO A 126 9.76 -14.29 -14.45
N THR A 127 8.65 -14.78 -13.89
CA THR A 127 7.28 -14.50 -14.34
C THR A 127 6.33 -14.14 -13.21
N ILE A 128 5.16 -13.57 -13.55
CA ILE A 128 4.16 -13.14 -12.55
C ILE A 128 3.57 -14.32 -11.77
N GLU A 129 3.52 -15.51 -12.37
CA GLU A 129 3.05 -16.74 -11.75
C GLU A 129 3.95 -17.20 -10.59
N ASP A 130 5.26 -16.92 -10.69
CA ASP A 130 6.24 -17.29 -9.67
C ASP A 130 6.03 -16.55 -8.34
N ILE A 131 5.21 -15.49 -8.34
CA ILE A 131 4.78 -14.79 -7.11
C ILE A 131 4.12 -15.74 -6.12
N ALA A 132 3.46 -16.80 -6.59
CA ALA A 132 2.85 -17.82 -5.74
C ALA A 132 3.87 -18.50 -4.79
N HIS A 133 5.14 -18.54 -5.20
CA HIS A 133 6.23 -19.16 -4.47
C HIS A 133 7.18 -18.15 -3.81
N ALA A 134 6.82 -16.86 -3.84
CA ALA A 134 7.66 -15.82 -3.28
C ALA A 134 7.83 -15.96 -1.76
N LYS A 135 9.00 -15.55 -1.26
CA LYS A 135 9.24 -15.48 0.19
C LYS A 135 8.38 -14.38 0.78
N ARG A 136 7.25 -14.73 1.39
CA ARG A 136 6.29 -13.77 1.96
C ARG A 136 6.92 -12.73 2.92
N GLN A 137 7.99 -13.08 3.61
CA GLN A 137 8.72 -12.17 4.51
C GLN A 137 9.51 -11.06 3.81
N ASN A 138 9.70 -11.16 2.50
CA ASN A 138 10.44 -10.16 1.71
C ASN A 138 9.60 -8.91 1.42
N PHE A 139 8.27 -9.01 1.49
CA PHE A 139 7.31 -7.92 1.20
C PHE A 139 7.39 -7.31 -0.21
N ALA A 140 8.29 -7.80 -1.06
CA ALA A 140 8.44 -7.37 -2.44
C ALA A 140 9.15 -8.44 -3.28
N ALA A 141 8.84 -8.44 -4.57
CA ALA A 141 9.54 -9.20 -5.60
C ALA A 141 9.52 -8.40 -6.91
N PHE A 142 10.62 -8.45 -7.66
CA PHE A 142 10.65 -7.99 -9.04
C PHE A 142 10.19 -9.11 -9.98
N VAL A 143 9.56 -8.75 -11.08
CA VAL A 143 9.13 -9.68 -12.11
C VAL A 143 9.80 -9.29 -13.43
N ALA A 144 10.70 -10.15 -13.89
CA ALA A 144 11.60 -9.84 -14.99
C ALA A 144 10.87 -9.72 -16.33
N SER A 145 9.96 -10.66 -16.65
CA SER A 145 9.25 -10.64 -17.94
C SER A 145 8.40 -9.40 -18.17
N GLU A 146 7.74 -8.88 -17.14
CA GLU A 146 6.87 -7.71 -17.22
C GLU A 146 7.63 -6.40 -16.94
N GLY A 147 8.80 -6.48 -16.32
CA GLY A 147 9.55 -5.33 -15.83
C GLY A 147 8.81 -4.60 -14.71
N LEU A 148 8.26 -5.36 -13.75
CA LEU A 148 7.41 -4.85 -12.67
C LEU A 148 8.04 -5.11 -11.30
N LEU A 149 7.66 -4.29 -10.33
CA LEU A 149 7.83 -4.57 -8.91
C LEU A 149 6.45 -4.95 -8.36
N VAL A 150 6.38 -6.07 -7.65
CA VAL A 150 5.19 -6.50 -6.90
C VAL A 150 5.49 -6.33 -5.43
N VAL A 151 4.67 -5.55 -4.73
CA VAL A 151 4.81 -5.23 -3.31
C VAL A 151 3.60 -5.77 -2.57
N TRP A 152 3.79 -6.33 -1.38
CA TRP A 152 2.70 -6.74 -0.49
C TRP A 152 2.97 -6.32 0.94
N ASP A 153 1.89 -6.19 1.72
CA ASP A 153 1.99 -5.84 3.13
C ASP A 153 0.92 -6.59 3.95
N LYS A 154 1.13 -6.61 5.27
CA LYS A 154 0.12 -7.04 6.25
C LYS A 154 -0.91 -5.94 6.50
N ASP A 155 -0.52 -4.67 6.30
CA ASP A 155 -1.37 -3.50 6.42
C ASP A 155 -1.44 -2.76 5.08
N ALA A 156 -2.66 -2.69 4.53
CA ALA A 156 -2.96 -2.06 3.25
C ALA A 156 -2.58 -0.57 3.20
N LEU A 157 -2.56 0.14 4.33
CA LEU A 157 -2.18 1.56 4.36
C LEU A 157 -0.67 1.77 4.21
N HIS A 158 0.15 0.75 4.49
CA HIS A 158 1.61 0.84 4.37
C HIS A 158 2.12 0.55 2.96
N ILE A 159 1.33 -0.10 2.11
CA ILE A 159 1.81 -0.64 0.82
C ILE A 159 2.35 0.45 -0.12
N VAL A 160 1.72 1.62 -0.16
CA VAL A 160 2.13 2.76 -1.01
C VAL A 160 3.45 3.36 -0.52
N SER A 161 3.61 3.49 0.81
CA SER A 161 4.85 3.97 1.40
C SER A 161 6.00 2.99 1.14
N ARG A 162 5.74 1.68 1.32
CA ARG A 162 6.71 0.63 1.02
C ARG A 162 7.18 0.68 -0.44
N ALA A 163 6.25 0.72 -1.38
CA ALA A 163 6.55 0.82 -2.81
C ALA A 163 7.38 2.08 -3.13
N SER A 164 7.01 3.23 -2.55
CA SER A 164 7.72 4.51 -2.77
C SER A 164 9.15 4.48 -2.23
N ASN A 165 9.36 3.83 -1.08
CA ASN A 165 10.68 3.68 -0.47
C ASN A 165 11.58 2.79 -1.33
N ILE A 166 11.06 1.66 -1.82
CA ILE A 166 11.80 0.75 -2.71
C ILE A 166 12.18 1.48 -4.00
N GLU A 167 11.22 2.15 -4.65
CA GLU A 167 11.50 2.92 -5.86
C GLU A 167 12.56 4.00 -5.61
N SER A 168 12.51 4.69 -4.46
CA SER A 168 13.51 5.70 -4.12
C SER A 168 14.91 5.12 -3.92
N GLN A 169 15.03 3.96 -3.28
CA GLN A 169 16.33 3.28 -3.14
C GLN A 169 16.91 2.89 -4.50
N LEU A 170 16.08 2.34 -5.40
CA LEU A 170 16.54 1.94 -6.74
C LEU A 170 17.00 3.13 -7.56
N ARG A 171 16.30 4.25 -7.46
CA ARG A 171 16.67 5.51 -8.11
C ARG A 171 18.07 5.97 -7.66
N ASP A 172 18.34 5.91 -6.36
CA ASP A 172 19.64 6.27 -5.80
C ASP A 172 20.74 5.28 -6.20
N LEU A 173 20.42 3.99 -6.40
CA LEU A 173 21.34 3.00 -6.94
C LEU A 173 21.67 3.25 -8.42
N ILE A 174 20.68 3.59 -9.25
CA ILE A 174 20.89 3.92 -10.67
C ILE A 174 21.78 5.16 -10.79
N TRP A 175 21.54 6.21 -10.00
CA TRP A 175 22.38 7.41 -10.08
C TRP A 175 23.81 7.19 -9.60
N LYS A 176 24.06 6.22 -8.71
CA LYS A 176 25.41 5.87 -8.28
C LYS A 176 26.16 5.04 -9.31
N SER A 177 25.48 4.22 -10.12
CA SER A 177 26.13 3.47 -11.19
C SER A 177 26.64 4.36 -12.31
N ASP A 178 25.97 5.49 -12.57
CA ASP A 178 26.35 6.43 -13.64
C ASP A 178 27.55 7.33 -13.26
N GLY A 179 27.97 7.35 -11.99
CA GLY A 179 29.04 8.24 -11.48
C GLY A 179 30.36 7.55 -11.14
N ASN A 180 30.50 6.24 -11.41
CA ASN A 180 31.68 5.46 -11.03
C ASN A 180 32.61 5.12 -12.21
N GLU A 181 32.49 5.85 -13.32
CA GLU A 181 33.39 5.74 -14.48
C GLU A 181 34.57 6.76 -14.44
N ASP A 182 34.61 7.68 -13.47
CA ASP A 182 35.58 8.81 -13.45
C ASP A 182 36.67 8.75 -12.35
N GLU A 183 36.78 7.68 -11.54
CA GLU A 183 37.86 7.53 -10.53
C GLU A 183 38.78 6.34 -10.82
N ALA A 184 39.30 6.27 -12.05
CA ALA A 184 40.41 5.39 -12.39
C ALA A 184 41.43 6.15 -13.25
N ASP A 185 42.10 7.14 -12.67
CA ASP A 185 43.39 7.67 -13.13
C ASP A 185 43.96 8.67 -12.09
N GLU A 186 44.65 8.16 -11.05
CA GLU A 186 45.85 8.78 -10.44
C GLU A 186 46.77 7.70 -9.84
#